data_AF-A0A3D0Q8W6-F1
#
_entry.id   AF-A0A3D0Q8W6-F1
#
_cell.length_a   1.000
_cell.length_b   1.000
_cell.length_c   1.000
_cell.angle_alpha   90.00
_cell.angle_beta   90.00
_cell.angle_gamma   90.00
#
_symmetry.space_group_name_H-M   'P 1'
#
loop_
_entity.id
_entity.type
_entity.pdbx_description
1 polymer ?
#
loop_
_entity_poly.entity_id
_entity_poly.type
_entity_poly.pdbx_seq_one_letter_code
_entity_poly.pdbx_strand_id
1 'polypeptide(L)'
;YTYSLRQGIEDGFLAPYRVHRVITSYDAAGWRPSKGDLDRFGREIPDEEYQTKDFERVVALRARTQAIARHLSEFLKKSDRFAKTMVFCVDQEHADEMRRALNNLNADLVQQFPDYVCRVTADEGDIGRGHLSRFQELETTSPVILTTSQLLTTGIDAPTCKNVVLARVVNSMTEFKQIIGPGTRVRDDYGKYYFNILDYTGSATRMFADKEFDGDPAIITEETIDDDGTAIPTTYKVVEENSPAVADGDVAYGPRISDDSEGKRRKYYFDGGQVEISAHLVYELDPDGKQLQVVTLIDYTADKIRTLFPSTAEMRKKWADPEGRSEILARLEERGITFENLAAATNHPEADPFDLLCFVAFNAPMRTRRERADRVRKERKDFFEKYGPDARAILDALLEKYAEHGTAQFVIPDVLKVSPISDKYGNVIEITKRFGGAEKLRAAVTELQTLLYAA
;
A
#
# COMPACT_ATOMS: atom_id res chain seq x y z
N TYR A 1 -31.72 18.54 -0.18
CA TYR A 1 -30.33 18.88 0.17
C TYR A 1 -29.63 17.57 0.51
N THR A 2 -28.49 17.27 -0.13
CA THR A 2 -27.75 16.02 0.04
C THR A 2 -26.34 16.40 0.47
N TYR A 3 -25.88 15.84 1.60
CA TYR A 3 -24.52 16.05 2.12
C TYR A 3 -23.80 14.70 2.09
N SER A 4 -22.79 14.58 1.22
CA SER A 4 -22.09 13.30 0.98
C SER A 4 -20.99 13.05 2.01
N LEU A 5 -20.54 11.79 2.10
CA LEU A 5 -19.38 11.42 2.91
C LEU A 5 -18.14 12.20 2.47
N ARG A 6 -17.92 12.27 1.16
CA ARG A 6 -16.91 13.10 0.50
C ARG A 6 -16.92 14.55 1.00
N GLN A 7 -18.07 15.21 0.93
CA GLN A 7 -18.20 16.60 1.33
C GLN A 7 -17.92 16.79 2.82
N GLY A 8 -18.34 15.84 3.66
CA GLY A 8 -18.00 15.83 5.08
C GLY A 8 -16.51 15.70 5.37
N ILE A 9 -15.77 14.93 4.56
CA ILE A 9 -14.32 14.79 4.69
C ILE A 9 -13.61 16.07 4.20
N GLU A 10 -14.03 16.62 3.05
CA GLU A 10 -13.48 17.87 2.47
C GLU A 10 -13.65 19.06 3.43
N ASP A 11 -14.82 19.16 4.07
CA ASP A 11 -15.13 20.22 5.02
C ASP A 11 -14.46 20.00 6.40
N GLY A 12 -13.77 18.87 6.61
CA GLY A 12 -13.09 18.53 7.87
C GLY A 12 -14.03 18.07 9.00
N PHE A 13 -15.30 17.80 8.70
CA PHE A 13 -16.28 17.30 9.67
C PHE A 13 -16.25 15.78 9.85
N LEU A 14 -15.74 15.04 8.85
CA LEU A 14 -15.59 13.59 8.86
C LEU A 14 -14.11 13.20 8.67
N ALA A 15 -13.72 12.09 9.31
CA ALA A 15 -12.38 11.57 9.25
C ALA A 15 -12.13 10.84 7.92
N PRO A 16 -10.99 11.08 7.26
CA PRO A 16 -10.55 10.28 6.12
C PRO A 16 -10.32 8.81 6.51
N TYR A 17 -10.21 7.94 5.50
CA TYR A 17 -10.10 6.50 5.69
C TYR A 17 -9.06 5.83 4.80
N ARG A 18 -8.54 4.69 5.28
CA ARG A 18 -7.62 3.79 4.55
C ARG A 18 -8.26 2.43 4.38
N VAL A 19 -8.32 1.90 3.17
CA VAL A 19 -8.86 0.58 2.89
C VAL A 19 -7.73 -0.42 2.73
N HIS A 20 -7.61 -1.35 3.68
CA HIS A 20 -6.74 -2.50 3.59
C HIS A 20 -7.50 -3.68 3.00
N ARG A 21 -7.30 -3.99 1.73
CA ARG A 21 -7.89 -5.16 1.08
C ARG A 21 -6.98 -6.36 1.31
N VAL A 22 -7.48 -7.34 2.06
CA VAL A 22 -6.71 -8.51 2.49
C VAL A 22 -7.33 -9.75 1.87
N ILE A 23 -6.54 -10.54 1.14
CA ILE A 23 -7.03 -11.70 0.39
C ILE A 23 -6.43 -12.94 1.03
N THR A 24 -7.29 -13.86 1.48
CA THR A 24 -6.83 -15.17 1.97
C THR A 24 -6.66 -16.14 0.80
N SER A 25 -5.86 -17.19 0.97
CA SER A 25 -5.65 -18.20 -0.07
C SER A 25 -6.95 -18.86 -0.55
N TYR A 26 -7.94 -19.02 0.33
CA TYR A 26 -9.27 -19.53 -0.02
C TYR A 26 -10.16 -18.50 -0.70
N ASP A 27 -10.01 -17.20 -0.38
CA ASP A 27 -10.74 -16.14 -1.08
C ASP A 27 -10.16 -15.89 -2.49
N ALA A 28 -8.87 -16.18 -2.72
CA ALA A 28 -8.24 -16.06 -4.03
C ALA A 28 -8.59 -17.22 -4.98
N ALA A 29 -8.58 -18.46 -4.46
CA ALA A 29 -8.73 -19.66 -5.29
C ALA A 29 -10.11 -20.33 -5.21
N GLY A 30 -10.96 -19.92 -4.26
CA GLY A 30 -12.12 -20.71 -3.83
C GLY A 30 -11.71 -21.90 -2.95
N TRP A 31 -12.71 -22.63 -2.45
CA TRP A 31 -12.50 -23.84 -1.65
C TRP A 31 -13.47 -24.93 -2.09
N ARG A 32 -12.95 -26.16 -2.25
CA ARG A 32 -13.73 -27.36 -2.54
C ARG A 32 -13.29 -28.47 -1.58
N PRO A 33 -14.22 -29.21 -0.94
CA PRO A 33 -13.85 -30.29 -0.04
C PRO A 33 -13.09 -31.40 -0.77
N SER A 34 -12.18 -32.05 -0.06
CA SER A 34 -11.58 -33.31 -0.54
C SER A 34 -12.58 -34.45 -0.39
N LYS A 35 -12.38 -35.51 -1.18
CA LYS A 35 -13.26 -36.69 -1.13
C LYS A 35 -13.25 -37.32 0.27
N GLY A 36 -14.42 -37.37 0.89
CA GLY A 36 -14.61 -37.92 2.23
C GLY A 36 -14.37 -36.92 3.37
N ASP A 37 -14.20 -35.62 3.07
CA ASP A 37 -14.19 -34.59 4.09
C ASP A 37 -15.55 -34.53 4.79
N LEU A 38 -15.49 -34.68 6.12
CA LEU A 38 -16.63 -34.58 7.00
C LEU A 38 -16.59 -33.26 7.76
N ASP A 39 -17.76 -32.73 8.04
CA ASP A 39 -17.90 -31.58 8.89
C ASP A 39 -17.73 -31.94 10.38
N ARG A 40 -17.73 -30.93 11.26
CA ARG A 40 -17.59 -31.07 12.72
C ARG A 40 -18.60 -32.04 13.35
N PHE A 41 -19.71 -32.33 12.68
CA PHE A 41 -20.78 -33.22 13.15
C PHE A 41 -20.78 -34.58 12.42
N GLY A 42 -19.75 -34.87 11.62
CA GLY A 42 -19.60 -36.13 10.88
C GLY A 42 -20.46 -36.21 9.62
N ARG A 43 -20.95 -35.09 9.10
CA ARG A 43 -21.74 -35.02 7.86
C ARG A 43 -20.82 -34.81 6.67
N GLU A 44 -21.09 -35.50 5.57
CA GLU A 44 -20.35 -35.28 4.32
C GLU A 44 -20.64 -33.87 3.78
N ILE A 45 -19.58 -33.15 3.42
CA ILE A 45 -19.70 -31.82 2.82
C ILE A 45 -19.94 -32.03 1.31
N PRO A 46 -20.95 -31.40 0.69
CA PRO A 46 -21.19 -31.53 -0.74
C PRO A 46 -19.97 -31.16 -1.57
N ASP A 47 -19.65 -31.98 -2.57
CA ASP A 47 -18.52 -31.78 -3.49
C ASP A 47 -18.81 -30.66 -4.49
N GLU A 48 -18.85 -29.44 -3.98
CA GLU A 48 -19.11 -28.20 -4.70
C GLU A 48 -17.94 -27.23 -4.52
N GLU A 49 -17.81 -26.28 -5.45
CA GLU A 49 -16.87 -25.18 -5.31
C GLU A 49 -17.54 -24.03 -4.55
N TYR A 50 -16.99 -23.70 -3.39
CA TYR A 50 -17.44 -22.62 -2.52
C TYR A 50 -16.57 -21.39 -2.69
N GLN A 51 -17.21 -20.23 -2.81
CA GLN A 51 -16.55 -18.94 -3.01
C GLN A 51 -16.79 -18.04 -1.80
N THR A 52 -16.17 -16.85 -1.75
CA THR A 52 -16.27 -15.90 -0.62
C THR A 52 -17.72 -15.63 -0.14
N LYS A 53 -18.69 -15.60 -1.06
CA LYS A 53 -20.12 -15.40 -0.74
C LYS A 53 -20.76 -16.58 0.00
N ASP A 54 -20.16 -17.75 -0.07
CA ASP A 54 -20.65 -19.01 0.51
C ASP A 54 -19.95 -19.33 1.82
N PHE A 55 -18.74 -18.80 2.03
CA PHE A 55 -18.02 -18.90 3.29
C PHE A 55 -18.81 -18.29 4.44
N GLU A 56 -18.83 -19.00 5.56
CA GLU A 56 -19.58 -18.69 6.79
C GLU A 56 -21.10 -18.58 6.61
N ARG A 57 -21.64 -18.82 5.42
CA ARG A 57 -23.09 -18.86 5.13
C ARG A 57 -23.56 -20.26 4.81
N VAL A 58 -22.82 -20.96 3.96
CA VAL A 58 -23.06 -22.34 3.53
C VAL A 58 -22.02 -23.26 4.17
N VAL A 59 -20.76 -22.85 4.17
CA VAL A 59 -19.65 -23.58 4.79
C VAL A 59 -18.84 -22.66 5.70
N ALA A 60 -18.80 -22.96 7.00
CA ALA A 60 -17.86 -22.37 7.95
C ALA A 60 -16.48 -23.01 7.76
N LEU A 61 -15.48 -22.17 7.53
CA LEU A 61 -14.10 -22.58 7.30
C LEU A 61 -13.24 -22.07 8.45
N ARG A 62 -13.03 -22.91 9.45
CA ARG A 62 -12.32 -22.52 10.68
C ARG A 62 -10.92 -21.98 10.40
N ALA A 63 -10.20 -22.60 9.46
CA ALA A 63 -8.87 -22.16 9.05
C ALA A 63 -8.86 -20.73 8.49
N ARG A 64 -9.91 -20.35 7.73
CA ARG A 64 -10.08 -18.98 7.20
C ARG A 64 -10.33 -17.97 8.32
N THR A 65 -11.24 -18.28 9.24
CA THR A 65 -11.51 -17.44 10.43
C THR A 65 -10.25 -17.23 11.27
N GLN A 66 -9.45 -18.28 11.45
CA GLN A 66 -8.16 -18.20 12.15
C GLN A 66 -7.13 -17.36 11.39
N ALA A 67 -7.04 -17.46 10.07
CA ALA A 67 -6.14 -16.64 9.26
C ALA A 67 -6.48 -15.15 9.37
N ILE A 68 -7.77 -14.81 9.27
CA ILE A 68 -8.27 -13.43 9.46
C ILE A 68 -7.94 -12.92 10.87
N ALA A 69 -8.20 -13.72 11.91
CA ALA A 69 -7.92 -13.34 13.29
C ALA A 69 -6.41 -13.14 13.54
N ARG A 70 -5.56 -14.00 12.98
CA ARG A 70 -4.09 -13.87 13.05
C ARG A 70 -3.63 -12.57 12.41
N HIS A 71 -4.05 -12.32 11.17
CA HIS A 71 -3.70 -11.10 10.46
C HIS A 71 -4.14 -9.84 11.21
N LEU A 72 -5.39 -9.81 11.71
CA LEU A 72 -5.91 -8.69 12.48
C LEU A 72 -5.11 -8.46 13.78
N SER A 73 -4.78 -9.52 14.52
CA SER A 73 -3.98 -9.41 15.74
C SER A 73 -2.58 -8.87 15.45
N GLU A 74 -1.92 -9.34 14.40
CA GLU A 74 -0.61 -8.83 13.98
C GLU A 74 -0.67 -7.37 13.49
N PHE A 75 -1.74 -6.99 12.76
CA PHE A 75 -1.98 -5.60 12.37
C PHE A 75 -2.05 -4.68 13.60
N LEU A 76 -2.81 -5.08 14.63
CA LEU A 76 -2.92 -4.31 15.88
C LEU A 76 -1.60 -4.28 16.66
N LYS A 77 -0.83 -5.36 16.68
CA LYS A 77 0.50 -5.41 17.33
C LYS A 77 1.51 -4.47 16.67
N LYS A 78 1.47 -4.36 15.34
CA LYS A 78 2.36 -3.46 14.56
C LYS A 78 1.94 -1.99 14.62
N SER A 79 0.68 -1.70 14.96
CA SER A 79 0.12 -0.36 14.98
C SER A 79 -0.20 0.12 16.40
N ASP A 80 -1.41 -0.17 16.88
CA ASP A 80 -1.91 0.20 18.21
C ASP A 80 -2.83 -0.91 18.73
N ARG A 81 -2.39 -1.63 19.77
CA ARG A 81 -3.14 -2.74 20.37
C ARG A 81 -4.37 -2.29 21.17
N PHE A 82 -4.57 -1.00 21.41
CA PHE A 82 -5.76 -0.44 22.05
C PHE A 82 -6.61 0.39 21.07
N ALA A 83 -6.29 0.34 19.77
CA ALA A 83 -7.14 0.92 18.73
C ALA A 83 -8.50 0.21 18.71
N LYS A 84 -9.54 0.91 19.15
CA LYS A 84 -10.93 0.41 19.15
C LYS A 84 -11.32 -0.09 17.76
N THR A 85 -11.73 -1.35 17.70
CA THR A 85 -11.90 -2.13 16.48
C THR A 85 -13.24 -2.85 16.47
N MET A 86 -13.99 -2.74 15.37
CA MET A 86 -15.26 -3.44 15.17
C MET A 86 -15.14 -4.47 14.05
N VAL A 87 -15.54 -5.71 14.30
CA VAL A 87 -15.43 -6.83 13.37
C VAL A 87 -16.82 -7.35 12.97
N PHE A 88 -17.19 -7.09 11.73
CA PHE A 88 -18.48 -7.47 11.14
C PHE A 88 -18.39 -8.85 10.49
N CYS A 89 -18.97 -9.83 11.15
CA CYS A 89 -19.01 -11.24 10.81
C CYS A 89 -20.34 -11.62 10.13
N VAL A 90 -20.41 -12.79 9.51
CA VAL A 90 -21.57 -13.21 8.71
C VAL A 90 -22.82 -13.44 9.57
N ASP A 91 -22.68 -14.17 10.67
CA ASP A 91 -23.75 -14.53 11.60
C ASP A 91 -23.24 -14.55 13.05
N GLN A 92 -24.13 -14.84 14.01
CA GLN A 92 -23.79 -14.82 15.44
C GLN A 92 -22.72 -15.88 15.79
N GLU A 93 -22.75 -17.03 15.11
CA GLU A 93 -21.81 -18.12 15.33
C GLU A 93 -20.39 -17.74 14.88
N HIS A 94 -20.27 -17.19 13.67
CA HIS A 94 -19.00 -16.67 13.15
C HIS A 94 -18.46 -15.56 14.06
N ALA A 95 -19.32 -14.67 14.58
CA ALA A 95 -18.89 -13.65 15.53
C ALA A 95 -18.28 -14.23 16.83
N ASP A 96 -18.78 -15.36 17.33
CA ASP A 96 -18.19 -16.02 18.51
C ASP A 96 -16.92 -16.78 18.16
N GLU A 97 -16.87 -17.48 17.03
CA GLU A 97 -15.64 -18.14 16.57
C GLU A 97 -14.50 -17.12 16.38
N MET A 98 -14.80 -15.98 15.76
CA MET A 98 -13.86 -14.86 15.61
C MET A 98 -13.43 -14.30 16.98
N ARG A 99 -14.38 -14.09 17.91
CA ARG A 99 -14.09 -13.61 19.27
C ARG A 99 -13.13 -14.55 20.00
N ARG A 100 -13.37 -15.86 19.93
CA ARG A 100 -12.52 -16.88 20.56
C ARG A 100 -11.13 -16.89 19.95
N ALA A 101 -11.02 -16.85 18.62
CA ALA A 101 -9.74 -16.81 17.92
C ALA A 101 -8.91 -15.57 18.33
N LEU A 102 -9.54 -14.39 18.33
CA LEU A 102 -8.89 -13.14 18.72
C LEU A 102 -8.52 -13.09 20.21
N ASN A 103 -9.35 -13.63 21.11
CA ASN A 103 -9.00 -13.76 22.53
C ASN A 103 -7.73 -14.60 22.71
N ASN A 104 -7.66 -15.76 22.06
CA ASN A 104 -6.51 -16.66 22.18
C ASN A 104 -5.21 -16.03 21.65
N LEU A 105 -5.29 -15.26 20.54
CA LEU A 105 -4.13 -14.59 19.94
C LEU A 105 -3.63 -13.38 20.74
N ASN A 106 -4.47 -12.85 21.64
CA ASN A 106 -4.17 -11.71 22.51
C ASN A 106 -4.25 -12.10 23.99
N ALA A 107 -3.94 -13.37 24.33
CA ALA A 107 -4.08 -13.91 25.68
C ALA A 107 -3.36 -13.09 26.75
N ASP A 108 -2.24 -12.46 26.39
CA ASP A 108 -1.45 -11.58 27.24
C ASP A 108 -2.21 -10.31 27.67
N LEU A 109 -3.02 -9.73 26.77
CA LEU A 109 -3.90 -8.62 27.09
C LEU A 109 -5.19 -9.09 27.75
N VAL A 110 -5.75 -10.22 27.34
CA VAL A 110 -6.96 -10.80 27.94
C VAL A 110 -6.75 -11.14 29.42
N GLN A 111 -5.54 -11.55 29.81
CA GLN A 111 -5.20 -11.78 31.21
C GLN A 111 -5.30 -10.52 32.07
N GLN A 112 -5.04 -9.35 31.48
CA GLN A 112 -5.10 -8.04 32.17
C GLN A 112 -6.47 -7.38 32.03
N PHE A 113 -7.09 -7.55 30.86
CA PHE A 113 -8.37 -7.00 30.46
C PHE A 113 -9.27 -8.15 30.00
N PRO A 114 -10.01 -8.82 30.91
CA PRO A 114 -10.81 -10.01 30.57
C PRO A 114 -11.85 -9.79 29.46
N ASP A 115 -12.17 -8.53 29.18
CA ASP A 115 -13.11 -8.07 28.18
C ASP A 115 -12.45 -7.39 26.98
N TYR A 116 -11.15 -7.63 26.75
CA TYR A 116 -10.40 -7.08 25.62
C TYR A 116 -11.09 -7.36 24.27
N VAL A 117 -11.65 -8.58 24.10
CA VAL A 117 -12.46 -8.97 22.94
C VAL A 117 -13.85 -9.44 23.38
N CYS A 118 -14.89 -8.70 22.99
CA CYS A 118 -16.29 -8.99 23.31
C CYS A 118 -17.10 -9.28 22.05
N ARG A 119 -18.13 -10.12 22.17
CA ARG A 119 -19.17 -10.28 21.14
C ARG A 119 -20.35 -9.39 21.50
N VAL A 120 -20.93 -8.73 20.50
CA VAL A 120 -22.20 -8.00 20.63
C VAL A 120 -23.15 -8.46 19.54
N THR A 121 -24.00 -9.42 19.90
CA THR A 121 -25.09 -9.91 19.03
C THR A 121 -26.41 -9.97 19.82
N ALA A 122 -27.47 -10.45 19.20
CA ALA A 122 -28.79 -10.48 19.82
C ALA A 122 -28.81 -11.44 21.03
N ASP A 123 -28.06 -12.54 20.93
CA ASP A 123 -27.96 -13.58 21.96
C ASP A 123 -27.34 -13.06 23.27
N GLU A 124 -26.49 -12.04 23.22
CA GLU A 124 -25.84 -11.46 24.41
C GLU A 124 -26.76 -10.57 25.25
N GLY A 125 -27.90 -10.14 24.70
CA GLY A 125 -28.87 -9.30 25.41
C GLY A 125 -28.23 -8.08 26.09
N ASP A 126 -28.46 -7.94 27.40
CA ASP A 126 -27.95 -6.81 28.20
C ASP A 126 -26.43 -6.80 28.37
N ILE A 127 -25.79 -7.97 28.39
CA ILE A 127 -24.33 -8.07 28.56
C ILE A 127 -23.63 -7.45 27.34
N GLY A 128 -24.11 -7.81 26.14
CA GLY A 128 -23.61 -7.26 24.88
C GLY A 128 -23.80 -5.75 24.78
N ARG A 129 -24.98 -5.25 25.22
CA ARG A 129 -25.26 -3.81 25.33
C ARG A 129 -24.30 -3.11 26.30
N GLY A 130 -23.98 -3.73 27.44
CA GLY A 130 -23.02 -3.21 28.39
C GLY A 130 -21.61 -3.10 27.81
N HIS A 131 -21.15 -4.10 27.06
CA HIS A 131 -19.87 -4.04 26.35
C HIS A 131 -19.85 -2.94 25.29
N LEU A 132 -20.93 -2.79 24.53
CA LEU A 132 -21.07 -1.73 23.54
C LEU A 132 -21.06 -0.34 24.18
N SER A 133 -21.79 -0.15 25.28
CA SER A 133 -21.80 1.13 26.02
C SER A 133 -20.38 1.52 26.45
N ARG A 134 -19.65 0.60 27.07
CA ARG A 134 -18.27 0.85 27.49
C ARG A 134 -17.34 1.07 26.30
N PHE A 135 -17.55 0.39 25.17
CA PHE A 135 -16.78 0.64 23.95
C PHE A 135 -17.01 2.07 23.39
N GLN A 136 -18.20 2.64 23.54
CA GLN A 136 -18.52 3.99 23.08
C GLN A 136 -17.92 5.10 23.96
N GLU A 137 -17.68 4.82 25.24
CA GLU A 137 -17.08 5.77 26.19
C GLU A 137 -15.67 6.19 25.75
N LEU A 138 -15.32 7.47 25.92
CA LEU A 138 -14.03 8.02 25.46
C LEU A 138 -12.86 7.56 26.34
N GLU A 139 -13.09 7.51 27.65
CA GLU A 139 -12.07 7.24 28.68
C GLU A 139 -11.81 5.75 28.92
N THR A 140 -12.60 4.87 28.30
CA THR A 140 -12.47 3.42 28.46
C THR A 140 -11.46 2.85 27.49
N THR A 141 -10.54 2.06 28.02
CA THR A 141 -9.52 1.34 27.24
C THR A 141 -9.96 -0.07 26.82
N SER A 142 -11.00 -0.64 27.44
CA SER A 142 -11.55 -1.96 27.13
C SER A 142 -13.09 -1.97 27.23
N PRO A 143 -13.84 -2.65 26.34
CA PRO A 143 -13.38 -3.53 25.26
C PRO A 143 -12.62 -2.80 24.14
N VAL A 144 -11.63 -3.47 23.54
CA VAL A 144 -10.90 -2.95 22.36
C VAL A 144 -11.47 -3.51 21.07
N ILE A 145 -11.86 -4.79 21.06
CA ILE A 145 -12.37 -5.45 19.87
C ILE A 145 -13.80 -5.91 20.12
N LEU A 146 -14.73 -5.46 19.29
CA LEU A 146 -16.10 -5.97 19.26
C LEU A 146 -16.32 -6.83 18.02
N THR A 147 -16.76 -8.08 18.20
CA THR A 147 -17.27 -8.91 17.09
C THR A 147 -18.79 -8.86 17.05
N THR A 148 -19.37 -8.81 15.85
CA THR A 148 -20.83 -8.72 15.67
C THR A 148 -21.25 -9.36 14.35
N SER A 149 -22.54 -9.62 14.18
CA SER A 149 -23.12 -10.04 12.90
C SER A 149 -23.82 -8.89 12.17
N GLN A 150 -24.79 -8.25 12.85
CA GLN A 150 -25.65 -7.21 12.27
C GLN A 150 -26.15 -6.17 13.30
N LEU A 151 -26.13 -6.50 14.60
CA LEU A 151 -26.72 -5.66 15.65
C LEU A 151 -26.03 -4.29 15.80
N LEU A 152 -24.82 -4.15 15.28
CA LEU A 152 -24.02 -2.93 15.37
C LEU A 152 -24.10 -2.01 14.13
N THR A 153 -25.03 -2.23 13.19
CA THR A 153 -25.07 -1.41 11.97
C THR A 153 -25.77 -0.06 12.16
N THR A 154 -26.59 0.14 13.20
CA THR A 154 -27.32 1.41 13.40
C THR A 154 -27.15 1.99 14.80
N GLY A 155 -26.94 3.32 14.88
CA GLY A 155 -27.02 4.07 16.14
C GLY A 155 -25.81 3.96 17.08
N ILE A 156 -24.67 3.45 16.61
CA ILE A 156 -23.43 3.44 17.40
C ILE A 156 -22.71 4.75 17.25
N ASP A 157 -22.42 5.39 18.38
CA ASP A 157 -21.54 6.55 18.45
C ASP A 157 -20.25 6.14 19.18
N ALA A 158 -19.28 5.63 18.43
CA ALA A 158 -17.97 5.26 18.93
C ALA A 158 -16.92 6.13 18.26
N PRO A 159 -16.81 7.42 18.62
CA PRO A 159 -16.00 8.38 17.88
C PRO A 159 -14.49 8.11 17.99
N THR A 160 -14.06 7.24 18.90
CA THR A 160 -12.67 6.75 19.04
C THR A 160 -12.40 5.44 18.28
N CYS A 161 -13.38 4.90 17.55
CA CYS A 161 -13.22 3.69 16.73
C CYS A 161 -12.24 3.95 15.58
N LYS A 162 -11.07 3.29 15.61
CA LYS A 162 -10.00 3.48 14.63
C LYS A 162 -10.00 2.43 13.52
N ASN A 163 -10.62 1.27 13.74
CA ASN A 163 -10.62 0.17 12.77
C ASN A 163 -12.03 -0.43 12.58
N VAL A 164 -12.44 -0.56 11.33
CA VAL A 164 -13.66 -1.26 10.90
C VAL A 164 -13.24 -2.46 10.07
N VAL A 165 -13.64 -3.67 10.46
CA VAL A 165 -13.19 -4.92 9.84
C VAL A 165 -14.37 -5.64 9.20
N LEU A 166 -14.26 -5.94 7.91
CA LEU A 166 -15.27 -6.66 7.13
C LEU A 166 -14.84 -8.12 6.95
N ALA A 167 -15.44 -9.01 7.75
CA ALA A 167 -15.31 -10.47 7.61
C ALA A 167 -16.57 -11.10 6.98
N ARG A 168 -17.48 -10.26 6.45
CA ARG A 168 -18.69 -10.65 5.72
C ARG A 168 -18.80 -9.91 4.40
N VAL A 169 -19.58 -10.47 3.47
CA VAL A 169 -19.97 -9.75 2.26
C VAL A 169 -21.04 -8.72 2.61
N VAL A 170 -20.86 -7.48 2.16
CA VAL A 170 -21.84 -6.38 2.29
C VAL A 170 -22.52 -6.21 0.93
N ASN A 171 -23.85 -6.32 0.89
CA ASN A 171 -24.60 -6.38 -0.38
C ASN A 171 -25.34 -5.09 -0.72
N SER A 172 -25.42 -4.13 0.21
CA SER A 172 -26.08 -2.86 -0.05
C SER A 172 -25.22 -1.69 0.43
N MET A 173 -25.30 -0.60 -0.33
CA MET A 173 -24.61 0.64 0.02
C MET A 173 -25.11 1.22 1.35
N THR A 174 -26.40 1.07 1.65
CA THR A 174 -26.98 1.51 2.92
C THR A 174 -26.35 0.79 4.10
N GLU A 175 -26.22 -0.54 4.02
CA GLU A 175 -25.55 -1.36 5.04
C GLU A 175 -24.06 -0.99 5.14
N PHE A 176 -23.40 -0.73 4.01
CA PHE A 176 -22.00 -0.32 4.01
C PHE A 176 -21.77 1.02 4.73
N LYS A 177 -22.57 2.05 4.43
CA LYS A 177 -22.55 3.36 5.10
C LYS A 177 -22.79 3.24 6.61
N GLN A 178 -23.70 2.37 6.98
CA GLN A 178 -24.01 2.03 8.36
C GLN A 178 -22.82 1.41 9.10
N ILE A 179 -22.09 0.50 8.44
CA ILE A 179 -20.91 -0.18 8.99
C ILE A 179 -19.73 0.78 9.18
N ILE A 180 -19.45 1.64 8.21
CA ILE A 180 -18.29 2.56 8.29
C ILE A 180 -18.58 3.83 9.11
N GLY A 181 -19.85 4.21 9.24
CA GLY A 181 -20.29 5.44 9.91
C GLY A 181 -19.71 5.67 11.32
N PRO A 182 -19.60 4.65 12.20
CA PRO A 182 -18.95 4.82 13.50
C PRO A 182 -17.48 5.28 13.40
N GLY A 183 -16.78 4.89 12.33
CA GLY A 183 -15.39 5.27 12.07
C GLY A 183 -15.22 6.67 11.50
N THR A 184 -16.24 7.28 10.89
CA THR A 184 -16.09 8.55 10.15
C THR A 184 -16.05 9.78 11.05
N ARG A 185 -16.20 9.68 12.37
CA ARG A 185 -16.12 10.87 13.25
C ARG A 185 -14.67 11.28 13.54
N VAL A 186 -14.36 12.57 13.43
CA VAL A 186 -13.04 13.13 13.82
C VAL A 186 -12.98 13.29 15.34
N ARG A 187 -11.85 12.91 15.95
CA ARG A 187 -11.51 13.18 17.36
C ARG A 187 -10.02 13.42 17.50
N ASP A 188 -9.60 14.61 17.12
CA ASP A 188 -8.21 15.08 17.22
C ASP A 188 -7.72 15.10 18.68
N ASP A 189 -8.60 15.44 19.62
CA ASP A 189 -8.38 15.40 21.08
C ASP A 189 -7.95 14.03 21.61
N TYR A 190 -8.32 12.94 20.92
CA TYR A 190 -7.92 11.55 21.23
C TYR A 190 -6.99 10.94 20.17
N GLY A 191 -6.34 11.78 19.35
CA GLY A 191 -5.37 11.34 18.34
C GLY A 191 -5.99 10.55 17.18
N LYS A 192 -7.27 10.74 16.91
CA LYS A 192 -7.99 10.10 15.80
C LYS A 192 -8.18 11.07 14.64
N TYR A 193 -7.27 10.97 13.68
CA TYR A 193 -7.27 11.78 12.44
C TYR A 193 -7.80 11.01 11.22
N TYR A 194 -7.78 9.68 11.25
CA TYR A 194 -8.29 8.82 10.20
C TYR A 194 -8.81 7.51 10.83
N PHE A 195 -9.41 6.63 10.02
CA PHE A 195 -9.72 5.27 10.43
C PHE A 195 -9.38 4.26 9.31
N ASN A 196 -9.20 3.00 9.68
CA ASN A 196 -8.88 1.92 8.76
C ASN A 196 -10.12 1.06 8.49
N ILE A 197 -10.29 0.62 7.25
CA ILE A 197 -11.24 -0.39 6.82
C ILE A 197 -10.43 -1.61 6.40
N LEU A 198 -10.47 -2.69 7.17
CA LEU A 198 -9.83 -3.96 6.80
C LEU A 198 -10.86 -4.86 6.13
N ASP A 199 -10.72 -5.07 4.83
CA ASP A 199 -11.68 -5.78 3.99
C ASP A 199 -11.16 -7.14 3.53
N TYR A 200 -11.66 -8.20 4.18
CA TYR A 200 -11.34 -9.59 3.86
C TYR A 200 -12.25 -10.20 2.80
N THR A 201 -13.29 -9.50 2.34
CA THR A 201 -14.30 -10.06 1.42
C THR A 201 -14.38 -9.35 0.07
N GLY A 202 -13.87 -8.12 -0.02
CA GLY A 202 -13.84 -7.32 -1.24
C GLY A 202 -15.05 -6.42 -1.37
N SER A 203 -15.81 -6.33 -0.28
CA SER A 203 -17.02 -5.54 -0.24
C SER A 203 -16.72 -4.05 -0.31
N ALA A 204 -15.70 -3.58 0.40
CA ALA A 204 -15.35 -2.16 0.43
C ALA A 204 -14.91 -1.67 -0.94
N THR A 205 -13.97 -2.36 -1.59
CA THR A 205 -13.47 -1.97 -2.93
C THR A 205 -14.62 -1.92 -3.95
N ARG A 206 -15.55 -2.88 -3.91
CA ARG A 206 -16.74 -2.88 -4.78
C ARG A 206 -17.69 -1.72 -4.49
N MET A 207 -17.93 -1.42 -3.22
CA MET A 207 -18.85 -0.33 -2.82
C MET A 207 -18.26 1.03 -3.17
N PHE A 208 -16.97 1.25 -2.96
CA PHE A 208 -16.31 2.51 -3.33
C PHE A 208 -16.17 2.73 -4.84
N ALA A 209 -16.26 1.68 -5.65
CA ALA A 209 -16.31 1.80 -7.11
C ALA A 209 -17.69 2.23 -7.64
N ASP A 210 -18.71 2.30 -6.79
CA ASP A 210 -20.05 2.74 -7.16
C ASP A 210 -20.10 4.27 -7.39
N LYS A 211 -20.45 4.67 -8.61
CA LYS A 211 -20.52 6.07 -9.02
C LYS A 211 -21.53 6.89 -8.21
N GLU A 212 -22.57 6.25 -7.68
CA GLU A 212 -23.56 6.92 -6.82
C GLU A 212 -23.04 7.23 -5.41
N PHE A 213 -21.87 6.68 -5.04
CA PHE A 213 -21.23 6.89 -3.75
C PHE A 213 -20.21 8.03 -3.76
N ASP A 214 -19.20 7.97 -4.65
CA ASP A 214 -18.04 8.89 -4.65
C ASP A 214 -17.59 9.40 -6.05
N GLY A 215 -18.34 9.15 -7.13
CA GLY A 215 -17.94 9.57 -8.48
C GLY A 215 -17.15 8.51 -9.27
N ASP A 216 -16.35 8.91 -10.27
CA ASP A 216 -15.70 7.96 -11.18
C ASP A 216 -14.71 7.01 -10.47
N PRO A 217 -14.65 5.73 -10.87
CA PRO A 217 -13.91 4.71 -10.14
C PRO A 217 -12.40 4.98 -10.13
N ALA A 218 -11.79 4.76 -8.96
CA ALA A 218 -10.34 4.76 -8.77
C ALA A 218 -9.69 3.69 -9.68
N ILE A 219 -8.59 4.06 -10.33
CA ILE A 219 -7.72 3.09 -10.99
C ILE A 219 -7.09 2.21 -9.90
N ILE A 220 -7.31 0.91 -9.99
CA ILE A 220 -6.86 -0.11 -9.04
C ILE A 220 -5.39 -0.42 -9.33
N THR A 221 -4.50 -0.24 -8.35
CA THR A 221 -3.19 -0.90 -8.34
C THR A 221 -3.18 -1.95 -7.24
N GLU A 222 -2.84 -3.19 -7.61
CA GLU A 222 -2.57 -4.26 -6.66
C GLU A 222 -1.06 -4.33 -6.38
N GLU A 223 -0.67 -4.33 -5.11
CA GLU A 223 0.66 -4.68 -4.64
C GLU A 223 0.61 -6.09 -4.03
N THR A 224 1.03 -7.11 -4.77
CA THR A 224 1.25 -8.44 -4.18
C THR A 224 2.59 -8.44 -3.46
N ILE A 225 2.56 -8.83 -2.18
CA ILE A 225 3.74 -9.06 -1.34
C ILE A 225 4.11 -10.53 -1.51
N ASP A 226 5.34 -10.82 -1.95
CA ASP A 226 5.86 -12.18 -2.04
C ASP A 226 6.28 -12.74 -0.66
N ASP A 227 6.62 -14.03 -0.60
CA ASP A 227 7.06 -14.74 0.62
C ASP A 227 8.31 -14.13 1.29
N ASP A 228 9.02 -13.23 0.59
CA ASP A 228 10.22 -12.52 1.06
C ASP A 228 9.94 -11.04 1.43
N GLY A 229 8.68 -10.59 1.39
CA GLY A 229 8.26 -9.25 1.80
C GLY A 229 8.48 -8.14 0.76
N THR A 230 8.66 -8.50 -0.51
CA THR A 230 8.88 -7.56 -1.63
C THR A 230 7.60 -7.38 -2.45
N ALA A 231 7.22 -6.12 -2.72
CA ALA A 231 6.04 -5.79 -3.51
C ALA A 231 6.36 -5.86 -5.02
N ILE A 232 5.61 -6.66 -5.78
CA ILE A 232 5.73 -6.75 -7.24
C ILE A 232 4.52 -6.03 -7.88
N PRO A 233 4.70 -4.92 -8.61
CA PRO A 233 3.60 -4.23 -9.26
C PRO A 233 3.17 -4.98 -10.53
N THR A 234 1.92 -5.44 -10.57
CA THR A 234 1.33 -6.04 -11.78
C THR A 234 0.10 -5.25 -12.20
N THR A 235 0.10 -4.76 -13.45
CA THR A 235 -1.04 -4.00 -14.01
C THR A 235 -1.99 -4.96 -14.72
N TYR A 236 -3.23 -5.09 -14.23
CA TYR A 236 -4.32 -5.72 -14.97
C TYR A 236 -5.40 -4.68 -15.28
N LYS A 237 -5.96 -4.75 -16.49
CA LYS A 237 -7.25 -4.11 -16.79
C LYS A 237 -8.34 -4.99 -16.19
N VAL A 238 -9.27 -4.38 -15.45
CA VAL A 238 -10.54 -5.02 -15.10
C VAL A 238 -11.21 -5.46 -16.39
N VAL A 239 -11.30 -6.76 -16.62
CA VAL A 239 -12.23 -7.31 -17.60
C VAL A 239 -13.59 -7.22 -16.93
N GLU A 240 -14.53 -6.50 -17.55
CA GLU A 240 -15.95 -6.61 -17.21
C GLU A 240 -16.33 -8.09 -17.22
N GLU A 241 -16.44 -8.69 -16.04
CA GLU A 241 -17.32 -9.85 -15.93
C GLU A 241 -18.72 -9.33 -16.20
N ASN A 242 -19.20 -9.61 -17.41
CA ASN A 242 -20.61 -9.53 -17.78
C ASN A 242 -21.42 -10.41 -16.83
N SER A 243 -21.72 -9.88 -15.64
CA SER A 243 -22.87 -10.30 -14.87
C SER A 243 -24.10 -9.79 -15.63
N PRO A 244 -25.02 -10.65 -16.06
CA PRO A 244 -26.18 -10.21 -16.80
C PRO A 244 -26.96 -9.23 -15.93
N ALA A 245 -27.34 -8.10 -16.51
CA ALA A 245 -28.24 -7.14 -15.89
C ALA A 245 -29.49 -7.88 -15.40
N VAL A 246 -29.65 -7.96 -14.08
CA VAL A 246 -30.90 -8.41 -13.48
C VAL A 246 -31.90 -7.27 -13.68
N ALA A 247 -32.62 -7.36 -14.80
CA ALA A 247 -33.83 -6.61 -14.99
C ALA A 247 -34.83 -7.04 -13.91
N ASP A 248 -35.42 -6.05 -13.26
CA ASP A 248 -36.56 -6.21 -12.35
C ASP A 248 -37.69 -6.92 -13.12
N GLY A 249 -37.94 -8.18 -12.81
CA GLY A 249 -38.87 -9.02 -13.55
C GLY A 249 -38.90 -10.45 -13.04
N ASP A 250 -40.08 -10.87 -12.55
CA ASP A 250 -40.43 -12.22 -12.12
C ASP A 250 -39.92 -13.31 -13.10
N VAL A 251 -38.97 -14.14 -12.66
CA VAL A 251 -38.68 -15.42 -13.33
C VAL A 251 -38.57 -16.54 -12.30
N ALA A 252 -39.49 -17.49 -12.42
CA ALA A 252 -39.68 -18.64 -11.56
C ALA A 252 -38.46 -19.57 -11.52
N TYR A 253 -37.89 -19.77 -10.33
CA TYR A 253 -36.91 -20.83 -10.07
C TYR A 253 -37.65 -22.17 -9.86
N GLY A 254 -37.43 -23.11 -10.77
CA GLY A 254 -37.83 -24.52 -10.60
C GLY A 254 -37.00 -25.21 -9.50
N PRO A 255 -37.57 -26.20 -8.77
CA PRO A 255 -36.96 -26.80 -7.57
C PRO A 255 -36.18 -28.10 -7.84
N ARG A 256 -35.37 -28.49 -6.84
CA ARG A 256 -34.78 -29.82 -6.50
C ARG A 256 -33.25 -29.87 -6.61
N ILE A 257 -32.51 -30.45 -5.65
CA ILE A 257 -32.78 -31.68 -4.89
C ILE A 257 -32.62 -31.52 -3.37
N SER A 258 -33.39 -32.34 -2.64
CA SER A 258 -33.60 -32.46 -1.19
C SER A 258 -33.05 -33.79 -0.67
N ASP A 259 -32.54 -33.80 0.58
CA ASP A 259 -32.92 -34.70 1.70
C ASP A 259 -32.14 -34.30 2.97
N ASP A 260 -32.64 -34.24 4.21
CA ASP A 260 -34.02 -34.28 4.70
C ASP A 260 -34.11 -33.66 6.12
N SER A 261 -35.31 -33.17 6.49
CA SER A 261 -35.76 -32.55 7.76
C SER A 261 -35.46 -31.06 8.02
N GLU A 262 -36.52 -30.25 8.00
CA GLU A 262 -36.66 -28.85 8.46
C GLU A 262 -36.42 -27.66 7.51
N GLY A 263 -36.21 -27.84 6.19
CA GLY A 263 -36.33 -26.72 5.23
C GLY A 263 -35.38 -25.52 5.44
N LYS A 264 -34.43 -25.61 6.38
CA LYS A 264 -33.33 -24.67 6.59
C LYS A 264 -32.11 -25.22 5.87
N ARG A 265 -31.54 -24.44 4.95
CA ARG A 265 -30.19 -24.72 4.42
C ARG A 265 -29.25 -24.86 5.61
N ARG A 266 -28.69 -26.05 5.81
CA ARG A 266 -27.84 -26.35 6.96
C ARG A 266 -26.42 -25.91 6.64
N LYS A 267 -25.84 -25.07 7.49
CA LYS A 267 -24.42 -24.67 7.41
C LYS A 267 -23.55 -25.88 7.75
N TYR A 268 -22.50 -26.13 6.96
CA TYR A 268 -21.46 -27.13 7.21
C TYR A 268 -20.28 -26.49 7.93
N TYR A 269 -19.56 -27.23 8.77
CA TYR A 269 -18.44 -26.70 9.56
C TYR A 269 -17.19 -27.52 9.30
N PHE A 270 -16.27 -26.98 8.51
CA PHE A 270 -15.01 -27.63 8.21
C PHE A 270 -13.90 -27.07 9.12
N ASP A 271 -13.38 -27.93 9.98
CA ASP A 271 -12.36 -27.59 10.97
C ASP A 271 -10.92 -27.89 10.48
N GLY A 272 -10.79 -28.53 9.32
CA GLY A 272 -9.51 -28.86 8.70
C GLY A 272 -8.93 -27.72 7.86
N GLY A 273 -7.82 -28.01 7.18
CA GLY A 273 -7.16 -27.10 6.24
C GLY A 273 -6.20 -26.11 6.88
N GLN A 274 -5.50 -25.38 6.02
CA GLN A 274 -4.61 -24.28 6.37
C GLN A 274 -4.86 -23.13 5.39
N VAL A 275 -4.89 -21.91 5.92
CA VAL A 275 -5.16 -20.68 5.16
C VAL A 275 -4.11 -19.64 5.54
N GLU A 276 -3.60 -18.97 4.52
CA GLU A 276 -2.60 -17.92 4.60
C GLU A 276 -3.14 -16.63 3.96
N ILE A 277 -2.45 -15.51 4.18
CA ILE A 277 -2.77 -14.23 3.56
C ILE A 277 -1.98 -14.15 2.26
N SER A 278 -2.66 -14.24 1.12
CA SER A 278 -2.05 -14.23 -0.21
C SER A 278 -1.74 -12.82 -0.72
N ALA A 279 -2.48 -11.81 -0.25
CA ALA A 279 -2.20 -10.41 -0.57
C ALA A 279 -2.73 -9.46 0.52
N HIS A 280 -2.02 -8.36 0.73
CA HIS A 280 -2.46 -7.24 1.58
C HIS A 280 -2.22 -5.92 0.83
N LEU A 281 -3.29 -5.38 0.30
CA LEU A 281 -3.33 -4.17 -0.51
C LEU A 281 -3.79 -3.00 0.35
N VAL A 282 -3.19 -1.83 0.20
CA VAL A 282 -3.61 -0.61 0.92
C VAL A 282 -4.01 0.47 -0.08
N TYR A 283 -5.27 0.90 0.00
CA TYR A 283 -5.80 2.02 -0.74
C TYR A 283 -6.03 3.18 0.22
N GLU A 284 -5.44 4.35 -0.02
CA GLU A 284 -5.96 5.60 0.53
C GLU A 284 -6.69 6.34 -0.58
N LEU A 285 -7.90 6.82 -0.27
CA LEU A 285 -8.83 7.39 -1.24
C LEU A 285 -8.95 8.89 -0.96
N ASP A 286 -8.62 9.72 -1.96
CA ASP A 286 -8.92 11.15 -1.95
C ASP A 286 -10.42 11.36 -2.22
N PRO A 287 -11.00 12.53 -1.89
CA PRO A 287 -12.38 12.88 -2.20
C PRO A 287 -12.77 12.68 -3.67
N ASP A 288 -11.83 12.72 -4.63
CA ASP A 288 -12.08 12.52 -6.06
C ASP A 288 -12.18 11.06 -6.53
N GLY A 289 -12.16 10.07 -5.63
CA GLY A 289 -12.02 8.67 -6.04
C GLY A 289 -10.67 8.41 -6.72
N LYS A 290 -9.73 9.35 -6.65
CA LYS A 290 -8.33 9.13 -6.99
C LYS A 290 -7.61 8.70 -5.72
N GLN A 291 -6.61 7.84 -5.89
CA GLN A 291 -5.75 7.46 -4.79
C GLN A 291 -5.19 8.73 -4.12
N LEU A 292 -5.48 8.93 -2.83
CA LEU A 292 -4.46 9.46 -1.96
C LEU A 292 -3.50 8.28 -1.83
N GLN A 293 -2.51 8.23 -2.71
CA GLN A 293 -1.38 7.40 -2.36
C GLN A 293 -0.85 7.97 -1.05
N VAL A 294 -0.46 7.09 -0.13
CA VAL A 294 0.65 7.43 0.75
C VAL A 294 1.68 7.93 -0.22
N VAL A 295 1.90 9.24 -0.26
CA VAL A 295 2.99 9.82 -1.01
C VAL A 295 4.21 9.30 -0.28
N THR A 296 4.64 8.11 -0.69
CA THR A 296 6.04 7.79 -0.60
C THR A 296 6.70 8.92 -1.38
N LEU A 297 7.79 9.46 -0.83
CA LEU A 297 8.59 10.48 -1.52
C LEU A 297 8.85 10.10 -2.99
N ILE A 298 8.88 8.80 -3.28
CA ILE A 298 8.98 8.17 -4.60
C ILE A 298 7.82 8.59 -5.51
N ASP A 299 6.56 8.42 -5.13
CA ASP A 299 5.41 8.70 -6.01
C ASP A 299 5.22 10.19 -6.30
N TYR A 300 5.44 11.06 -5.31
CA TYR A 300 5.47 12.51 -5.52
C TYR A 300 6.62 12.94 -6.42
N THR A 301 7.80 12.35 -6.21
CA THR A 301 8.95 12.62 -7.08
C THR A 301 8.68 12.14 -8.50
N ALA A 302 8.07 10.96 -8.67
CA ALA A 302 7.72 10.39 -9.96
C ALA A 302 6.72 11.26 -10.74
N ASP A 303 5.65 11.73 -10.09
CA ASP A 303 4.66 12.64 -10.67
C ASP A 303 5.29 13.97 -11.12
N LYS A 304 6.12 14.58 -10.27
CA LYS A 304 6.79 15.84 -10.62
C LYS A 304 7.79 15.67 -11.76
N ILE A 305 8.53 14.56 -11.80
CA ILE A 305 9.43 14.27 -12.92
C ILE A 305 8.64 14.03 -14.20
N ARG A 306 7.56 13.23 -14.19
CA ARG A 306 6.72 12.97 -15.36
C ARG A 306 6.04 14.25 -15.89
N THR A 307 5.69 15.17 -14.99
CA THR A 307 5.15 16.49 -15.35
C THR A 307 6.20 17.39 -16.01
N LEU A 308 7.45 17.34 -15.53
CA LEU A 308 8.55 18.14 -16.06
C LEU A 308 9.17 17.52 -17.33
N PHE A 309 9.12 16.20 -17.46
CA PHE A 309 9.75 15.41 -18.51
C PHE A 309 8.80 14.29 -18.98
N PRO A 310 8.19 14.43 -20.17
CA PRO A 310 7.36 13.40 -20.78
C PRO A 310 8.06 12.07 -21.08
N SER A 311 9.40 12.05 -21.18
CA SER A 311 10.17 10.84 -21.47
C SER A 311 11.57 10.85 -20.86
N THR A 312 12.13 9.65 -20.66
CA THR A 312 13.54 9.44 -20.25
C THR A 312 14.53 10.10 -21.22
N ALA A 313 14.21 10.17 -22.51
CA ALA A 313 15.07 10.77 -23.53
C ALA A 313 15.17 12.31 -23.36
N GLU A 314 14.06 12.98 -23.06
CA GLU A 314 14.05 14.42 -22.80
C GLU A 314 14.72 14.76 -21.47
N MET A 315 14.46 13.97 -20.43
CA MET A 315 15.13 14.11 -19.14
C MET A 315 16.65 13.94 -19.30
N ARG A 316 17.10 12.91 -20.04
CA ARG A 316 18.52 12.67 -20.33
C ARG A 316 19.17 13.86 -21.03
N LYS A 317 18.51 14.42 -22.05
CA LYS A 317 19.03 15.56 -22.80
C LYS A 317 19.22 16.79 -21.90
N LYS A 318 18.26 17.07 -21.01
CA LYS A 318 18.34 18.20 -20.08
C LYS A 318 19.28 17.95 -18.90
N TRP A 319 19.43 16.70 -18.47
CA TRP A 319 20.33 16.31 -17.38
C TRP A 319 21.82 16.27 -17.77
N ALA A 320 22.10 15.94 -19.04
CA ALA A 320 23.44 15.98 -19.59
C ALA A 320 24.04 17.40 -19.60
N ASP A 321 23.18 18.42 -19.72
CA ASP A 321 23.56 19.83 -19.63
C ASP A 321 23.78 20.26 -18.16
N PRO A 322 24.93 20.87 -17.78
CA PRO A 322 25.18 21.31 -16.42
C PRO A 322 24.18 22.33 -15.87
N GLU A 323 23.76 23.29 -16.71
CA GLU A 323 22.79 24.32 -16.32
C GLU A 323 21.39 23.69 -16.15
N GLY A 324 20.95 22.89 -17.13
CA GLY A 324 19.69 22.15 -17.06
C GLY A 324 19.60 21.21 -15.86
N ARG A 325 20.67 20.49 -15.51
CA ARG A 325 20.72 19.64 -14.31
C ARG A 325 20.62 20.43 -13.02
N SER A 326 21.32 21.55 -12.91
CA SER A 326 21.26 22.42 -11.73
C SER A 326 19.85 22.96 -11.52
N GLU A 327 19.16 23.33 -12.61
CA GLU A 327 17.76 23.74 -12.58
C GLU A 327 16.82 22.62 -12.08
N ILE A 328 17.05 21.38 -12.53
CA ILE A 328 16.23 20.23 -12.09
C ILE A 328 16.43 19.99 -10.59
N LEU A 329 17.68 19.98 -10.12
CA LEU A 329 17.99 19.77 -8.71
C LEU A 329 17.38 20.86 -7.82
N ALA A 330 17.53 22.14 -8.19
CA ALA A 330 16.95 23.26 -7.45
C ALA A 330 15.42 23.17 -7.38
N ARG A 331 14.75 22.82 -8.49
CA ARG A 331 13.29 22.64 -8.54
C ARG A 331 12.77 21.45 -7.73
N LEU A 332 13.61 20.43 -7.53
CA LEU A 332 13.28 19.29 -6.68
C LEU A 332 13.49 19.66 -5.20
N GLU A 333 14.57 20.38 -4.89
CA GLU A 333 14.90 20.86 -3.55
C GLU A 333 13.91 21.90 -3.01
N GLU A 334 13.46 22.86 -3.84
CA GLU A 334 12.36 23.80 -3.52
C GLU A 334 11.05 23.09 -3.12
N ARG A 335 10.90 21.84 -3.56
CA ARG A 335 9.75 20.97 -3.30
C ARG A 335 10.01 19.97 -2.18
N GLY A 336 11.13 20.09 -1.47
CA GLY A 336 11.52 19.20 -0.37
C GLY A 336 12.02 17.83 -0.81
N ILE A 337 12.29 17.62 -2.10
CA ILE A 337 12.83 16.38 -2.64
C ILE A 337 14.36 16.50 -2.70
N THR A 338 15.03 15.87 -1.74
CA THR A 338 16.49 15.69 -1.78
C THR A 338 16.83 14.30 -2.28
N PHE A 339 17.94 14.18 -3.03
CA PHE A 339 18.41 12.88 -3.51
C PHE A 339 18.70 11.88 -2.39
N GLU A 340 19.25 12.34 -1.26
CA GLU A 340 19.56 11.51 -0.09
C GLU A 340 18.29 10.84 0.48
N ASN A 341 17.23 11.62 0.67
CA ASN A 341 15.94 11.09 1.11
C ASN A 341 15.31 10.14 0.09
N LEU A 342 15.45 10.42 -1.22
CA LEU A 342 14.92 9.56 -2.27
C LEU A 342 15.67 8.23 -2.36
N ALA A 343 16.99 8.26 -2.20
CA ALA A 343 17.85 7.08 -2.22
C ALA A 343 17.62 6.20 -0.99
N ALA A 344 17.39 6.80 0.18
CA ALA A 344 16.97 6.10 1.39
C ALA A 344 15.57 5.47 1.24
N ALA A 345 14.62 6.22 0.67
CA ALA A 345 13.25 5.74 0.47
C ALA A 345 13.16 4.55 -0.52
N THR A 346 14.06 4.51 -1.51
CA THR A 346 14.14 3.42 -2.50
C THR A 346 15.09 2.29 -2.08
N ASN A 347 15.74 2.38 -0.91
CA ASN A 347 16.77 1.45 -0.43
C ASN A 347 17.97 1.28 -1.39
N HIS A 348 18.33 2.35 -2.12
CA HIS A 348 19.42 2.37 -3.10
C HIS A 348 20.36 3.59 -2.93
N PRO A 349 21.16 3.65 -1.84
CA PRO A 349 22.06 4.79 -1.55
C PRO A 349 23.19 5.00 -2.57
N GLU A 350 23.56 3.95 -3.31
CA GLU A 350 24.64 3.98 -4.31
C GLU A 350 24.15 4.30 -5.73
N ALA A 351 22.84 4.49 -5.90
CA ALA A 351 22.24 4.84 -7.18
C ALA A 351 22.83 6.15 -7.71
N ASP A 352 22.94 6.27 -9.03
CA ASP A 352 23.16 7.59 -9.62
C ASP A 352 21.88 8.44 -9.54
N PRO A 353 21.96 9.75 -9.23
CA PRO A 353 20.81 10.65 -9.22
C PRO A 353 19.95 10.65 -10.47
N PHE A 354 20.53 10.57 -11.66
CA PHE A 354 19.73 10.48 -12.88
C PHE A 354 18.98 9.15 -12.96
N ASP A 355 19.67 8.04 -12.68
CA ASP A 355 19.05 6.71 -12.74
C ASP A 355 18.01 6.51 -11.65
N LEU A 356 18.21 7.07 -10.47
CA LEU A 356 17.22 7.04 -9.40
C LEU A 356 15.95 7.78 -9.82
N LEU A 357 16.08 8.98 -10.36
CA LEU A 357 14.93 9.73 -10.87
C LEU A 357 14.26 9.01 -12.05
N CYS A 358 15.04 8.35 -12.93
CA CYS A 358 14.49 7.56 -14.03
C CYS A 358 13.81 6.27 -13.57
N PHE A 359 14.32 5.63 -12.53
CA PHE A 359 13.72 4.47 -11.88
C PHE A 359 12.39 4.87 -11.25
N VAL A 360 12.39 5.93 -10.45
CA VAL A 360 11.22 6.48 -9.77
C VAL A 360 10.15 6.93 -10.79
N ALA A 361 10.54 7.66 -11.84
CA ALA A 361 9.59 8.25 -12.79
C ALA A 361 9.22 7.36 -13.97
N PHE A 362 10.08 6.43 -14.40
CA PHE A 362 9.85 5.68 -15.65
C PHE A 362 10.06 4.17 -15.49
N ASN A 363 10.28 3.68 -14.26
CA ASN A 363 10.61 2.28 -13.98
C ASN A 363 11.81 1.79 -14.82
N ALA A 364 12.76 2.70 -15.08
CA ALA A 364 13.96 2.40 -15.86
C ALA A 364 14.95 1.58 -15.01
N PRO A 365 15.76 0.70 -15.63
CA PRO A 365 16.80 -0.02 -14.92
C PRO A 365 17.80 0.95 -14.29
N MET A 366 18.02 0.78 -12.98
CA MET A 366 18.91 1.63 -12.19
C MET A 366 20.37 1.21 -12.37
N ARG A 367 21.28 2.19 -12.44
CA ARG A 367 22.72 1.96 -12.39
C ARG A 367 23.34 2.75 -11.25
N THR A 368 24.43 2.25 -10.71
CA THR A 368 25.21 2.94 -9.70
C THR A 368 26.14 3.98 -10.33
N ARG A 369 26.58 4.95 -9.52
CA ARG A 369 27.57 5.96 -9.93
C ARG A 369 28.87 5.32 -10.40
N ARG A 370 29.30 4.25 -9.72
CA ARG A 370 30.50 3.46 -10.05
C ARG A 370 30.37 2.80 -11.42
N GLU A 371 29.25 2.13 -11.68
CA GLU A 371 28.98 1.47 -12.97
C GLU A 371 29.03 2.45 -14.15
N ARG A 372 28.51 3.68 -13.97
CA ARG A 372 28.61 4.73 -14.98
C ARG A 372 30.04 5.17 -15.25
N ALA A 373 30.80 5.43 -14.18
CA ALA A 373 32.20 5.86 -14.29
C ALA A 373 33.06 4.80 -15.00
N ASP A 374 32.94 3.53 -14.60
CA ASP A 374 33.70 2.42 -15.15
C ASP A 374 33.34 2.14 -16.62
N ARG A 375 32.07 2.32 -16.98
CA ARG A 375 31.62 2.21 -18.37
C ARG A 375 32.31 3.27 -19.24
N VAL A 376 32.34 4.53 -18.82
CA VAL A 376 33.00 5.61 -19.59
C VAL A 376 34.49 5.30 -19.77
N ARG A 377 35.17 4.83 -18.72
CA ARG A 377 36.59 4.42 -18.81
C ARG A 377 36.81 3.29 -19.81
N LYS A 378 35.91 2.30 -19.82
CA LYS A 378 36.04 1.10 -20.65
C LYS A 378 35.67 1.33 -22.11
N GLU A 379 34.57 2.05 -22.35
CA GLU A 379 33.95 2.20 -23.67
C GLU A 379 34.42 3.45 -24.42
N ARG A 380 34.87 4.51 -23.72
CA ARG A 380 35.22 5.80 -24.33
C ARG A 380 36.71 6.13 -24.26
N LYS A 381 37.57 5.16 -24.60
CA LYS A 381 39.03 5.35 -24.67
C LYS A 381 39.44 6.46 -25.64
N ASP A 382 38.68 6.59 -26.73
CA ASP A 382 38.82 7.63 -27.76
C ASP A 382 38.79 9.06 -27.18
N PHE A 383 37.97 9.29 -26.14
CA PHE A 383 37.86 10.59 -25.49
C PHE A 383 39.13 10.93 -24.71
N PHE A 384 39.61 10.00 -23.88
CA PHE A 384 40.81 10.21 -23.07
C PHE A 384 42.05 10.38 -23.96
N GLU A 385 42.12 9.68 -25.09
CA GLU A 385 43.25 9.74 -26.01
C GLU A 385 43.54 11.14 -26.55
N LYS A 386 42.54 12.03 -26.60
CA LYS A 386 42.67 13.43 -27.03
C LYS A 386 43.51 14.30 -26.09
N TYR A 387 43.71 13.88 -24.85
CA TYR A 387 44.37 14.66 -23.81
C TYR A 387 45.75 14.09 -23.45
N GLY A 388 46.65 14.94 -22.94
CA GLY A 388 47.95 14.51 -22.41
C GLY A 388 47.82 13.72 -21.10
N PRO A 389 48.90 13.06 -20.63
CA PRO A 389 48.86 12.16 -19.47
C PRO A 389 48.31 12.83 -18.20
N ASP A 390 48.72 14.06 -17.91
CA ASP A 390 48.23 14.80 -16.75
C ASP A 390 46.75 15.15 -16.85
N ALA A 391 46.29 15.58 -18.03
CA ALA A 391 44.90 15.95 -18.26
C ALA A 391 43.97 14.72 -18.22
N ARG A 392 44.43 13.56 -18.71
CA ARG A 392 43.73 12.27 -18.52
C ARG A 392 43.61 11.91 -17.05
N ALA A 393 44.71 11.99 -16.30
CA ALA A 393 44.72 11.65 -14.89
C ALA A 393 43.80 12.58 -14.05
N ILE A 394 43.63 13.84 -14.47
CA ILE A 394 42.63 14.75 -13.89
C ILE A 394 41.20 14.31 -14.23
N LEU A 395 40.91 13.94 -15.49
CA LEU A 395 39.60 13.43 -15.90
C LEU A 395 39.23 12.12 -15.17
N ASP A 396 40.20 11.23 -14.96
CA ASP A 396 40.01 9.98 -14.20
C ASP A 396 39.75 10.26 -12.72
N ALA A 397 40.48 11.21 -12.12
CA ALA A 397 40.25 11.63 -10.75
C ALA A 397 38.88 12.29 -10.56
N LEU A 398 38.39 13.01 -11.58
CA LEU A 398 37.03 13.52 -11.59
C LEU A 398 36.03 12.35 -11.60
N LEU A 399 36.17 11.37 -12.50
CA LEU A 399 35.28 10.21 -12.53
C LEU A 399 35.24 9.45 -11.20
N GLU A 400 36.37 9.30 -10.52
CA GLU A 400 36.41 8.63 -9.21
C GLU A 400 35.64 9.40 -8.15
N LYS A 401 35.79 10.72 -8.11
CA LYS A 401 35.01 11.56 -7.19
C LYS A 401 33.52 11.52 -7.45
N TYR A 402 33.12 11.44 -8.71
CA TYR A 402 31.72 11.26 -9.06
C TYR A 402 31.19 9.91 -8.53
N ALA A 403 31.98 8.84 -8.65
CA ALA A 403 31.61 7.52 -8.14
C ALA A 403 31.42 7.51 -6.61
N GLU A 404 32.26 8.24 -5.86
CA GLU A 404 32.24 8.27 -4.39
C GLU A 404 31.24 9.28 -3.79
N HIS A 405 31.11 10.48 -4.38
CA HIS A 405 30.40 11.60 -3.77
C HIS A 405 29.22 12.16 -4.59
N GLY A 406 28.99 11.65 -5.80
CA GLY A 406 27.84 12.03 -6.63
C GLY A 406 27.95 13.39 -7.31
N THR A 407 26.82 13.86 -7.85
CA THR A 407 26.76 14.96 -8.83
C THR A 407 26.92 16.37 -8.24
N ALA A 408 26.63 16.56 -6.95
CA ALA A 408 26.72 17.86 -6.29
C ALA A 408 28.15 18.42 -6.24
N GLN A 409 29.15 17.53 -6.19
CA GLN A 409 30.56 17.92 -6.21
C GLN A 409 31.14 18.07 -7.62
N PHE A 410 30.34 17.91 -8.69
CA PHE A 410 30.82 17.90 -10.08
C PHE A 410 30.81 19.27 -10.77
N VAL A 411 30.76 20.36 -9.98
CA VAL A 411 30.71 21.75 -10.46
C VAL A 411 32.10 22.37 -10.46
N ILE A 412 32.52 22.90 -11.62
CA ILE A 412 33.75 23.71 -11.75
C ILE A 412 33.43 25.14 -11.28
N PRO A 413 34.28 25.79 -10.47
CA PRO A 413 35.68 25.44 -10.17
C PRO A 413 35.89 24.63 -8.89
N ASP A 414 34.82 24.33 -8.14
CA ASP A 414 34.97 23.83 -6.78
C ASP A 414 35.46 22.38 -6.71
N VAL A 415 35.07 21.53 -7.67
CA VAL A 415 35.56 20.15 -7.78
C VAL A 415 37.10 20.06 -7.88
N LEU A 416 37.71 21.07 -8.49
CA LEU A 416 39.15 21.12 -8.75
C LEU A 416 39.95 21.55 -7.51
N LYS A 417 39.29 22.12 -6.50
CA LYS A 417 39.92 22.56 -5.25
C LYS A 417 40.03 21.44 -4.22
N VAL A 418 39.34 20.32 -4.43
CA VAL A 418 39.22 19.23 -3.45
C VAL A 418 40.34 18.19 -3.67
N SER A 419 40.95 17.72 -2.58
CA SER A 419 41.96 16.65 -2.58
C SER A 419 41.42 15.36 -3.24
N PRO A 420 42.21 14.59 -4.02
CA PRO A 420 43.64 14.76 -4.31
C PRO A 420 43.95 15.62 -5.55
N ILE A 421 42.94 16.24 -6.18
CA ILE A 421 43.12 16.97 -7.45
C ILE A 421 43.99 18.20 -7.23
N SER A 422 43.66 19.02 -6.22
CA SER A 422 44.43 20.21 -5.84
C SER A 422 45.84 19.86 -5.35
N ASP A 423 45.99 18.79 -4.57
CA ASP A 423 47.27 18.38 -4.01
C ASP A 423 48.25 17.84 -5.06
N LYS A 424 47.75 17.10 -6.07
CA LYS A 424 48.59 16.46 -7.09
C LYS A 424 48.82 17.33 -8.33
N TYR A 425 47.84 18.15 -8.71
CA TYR A 425 47.87 18.86 -10.00
C TYR A 425 47.94 20.38 -9.86
N GLY A 426 47.89 20.90 -8.63
CA GLY A 426 48.10 22.31 -8.32
C GLY A 426 46.82 23.13 -8.27
N ASN A 427 46.96 24.45 -8.32
CA ASN A 427 45.81 25.35 -8.22
C ASN A 427 44.97 25.37 -9.51
N VAL A 428 43.77 25.96 -9.46
CA VAL A 428 42.82 26.00 -10.59
C VAL A 428 43.43 26.59 -11.87
N ILE A 429 44.38 27.53 -11.75
CA ILE A 429 45.07 28.18 -12.88
C ILE A 429 46.06 27.21 -13.54
N GLU A 430 46.78 26.41 -12.76
CA GLU A 430 47.71 25.40 -13.25
C GLU A 430 46.95 24.26 -13.93
N ILE A 431 45.83 23.82 -13.35
CA ILE A 431 44.94 22.81 -13.94
C ILE A 431 44.39 23.31 -15.29
N THR A 432 43.89 24.54 -15.36
CA THR A 432 43.35 25.10 -16.63
C THR A 432 44.39 25.21 -17.74
N LYS A 433 45.66 25.51 -17.41
CA LYS A 433 46.75 25.52 -18.40
C LYS A 433 46.98 24.15 -19.04
N ARG A 434 46.83 23.04 -18.30
CA ARG A 434 47.04 21.68 -18.81
C ARG A 434 46.01 21.26 -19.87
N PHE A 435 44.84 21.90 -19.89
CA PHE A 435 43.81 21.69 -20.91
C PHE A 435 43.90 22.70 -22.07
N GLY A 436 44.87 23.63 -22.03
CA GLY A 436 45.03 24.67 -23.05
C GLY A 436 44.09 25.86 -22.89
N GLY A 437 43.60 26.11 -21.67
CA GLY A 437 42.77 27.26 -21.32
C GLY A 437 41.48 26.88 -20.58
N ALA A 438 40.87 27.88 -19.94
CA ALA A 438 39.65 27.69 -19.16
C ALA A 438 38.47 27.18 -19.99
N GLU A 439 38.32 27.66 -21.23
CA GLU A 439 37.26 27.19 -22.13
C GLU A 439 37.44 25.73 -22.54
N LYS A 440 38.66 25.31 -22.86
CA LYS A 440 38.96 23.92 -23.23
C LYS A 440 38.77 22.96 -22.07
N LEU A 441 39.10 23.38 -20.84
CA LEU A 441 38.80 22.60 -19.63
C LEU A 441 37.30 22.44 -19.45
N ARG A 442 36.52 23.53 -19.54
CA ARG A 442 35.06 23.44 -19.45
C ARG A 442 34.49 22.52 -20.51
N ALA A 443 34.93 22.68 -21.76
CA ALA A 443 34.49 21.81 -22.87
C ALA A 443 34.81 20.33 -22.61
N ALA A 444 36.02 20.02 -22.11
CA ALA A 444 36.42 18.66 -21.78
C ALA A 444 35.54 18.04 -20.68
N VAL A 445 35.23 18.81 -19.63
CA VAL A 445 34.39 18.32 -18.54
C VAL A 445 32.92 18.21 -18.95
N THR A 446 32.41 19.12 -19.78
CA THR A 446 31.06 19.01 -20.37
C THR A 446 30.95 17.79 -21.29
N GLU A 447 31.99 17.52 -22.11
CA GLU A 447 32.04 16.31 -22.94
C GLU A 447 32.03 15.07 -22.04
N LEU A 448 32.89 15.00 -21.02
CA LEU A 448 32.93 13.89 -20.04
C LEU A 448 31.56 13.66 -19.37
N GLN A 449 30.88 14.73 -18.97
CA GLN A 449 29.54 14.64 -18.37
C GLN A 449 28.51 14.13 -19.37
N THR A 450 28.57 14.58 -20.63
CA THR A 450 27.71 14.05 -21.69
C THR A 450 27.94 12.55 -21.89
N LEU A 451 29.20 12.10 -21.85
CA LEU A 451 29.57 10.69 -21.97
C LEU A 451 29.05 9.84 -20.82
N LEU A 452 29.01 10.37 -19.60
CA LEU A 452 28.41 9.69 -18.45
C LEU A 452 26.93 9.36 -18.69
N TYR A 453 26.18 10.23 -19.36
CA TYR A 453 24.73 10.11 -19.54
C TYR A 453 24.24 9.65 -20.93
N ALA A 454 25.14 9.47 -21.90
CA ALA A 454 24.79 9.20 -23.30
C ALA A 454 24.13 7.83 -23.63
N ALA A 455 23.96 6.93 -22.66
CA ALA A 455 23.39 5.59 -22.87
C ALA A 455 22.37 5.21 -21.79
#